data_AF-A0AAU3KUD1-F1
#
_entry.id   AF-A0AAU3KUD1-F1
#
_cell.length_a   1.000
_cell.length_b   1.000
_cell.length_c   1.000
_cell.angle_alpha   90.00
_cell.angle_beta   90.00
_cell.angle_gamma   90.00
#
_symmetry.space_group_name_H-M   'P 1'
#
loop_
_entity.id
_entity.type
_entity.pdbx_description
1 polymer ?
#
loop_
_entity_poly.entity_id
_entity_poly.type
_entity_poly.pdbx_seq_one_letter_code
_entity_poly.pdbx_strand_id
1 'polypeptide(L)'
;MTGAISPWHLVIVALIFLLFFGSKRMPDAARSLGRSMRIFKSEVSQMQNEAKTGEAAPEAPAAPQQQLPAAAPVQAQPVVAPQPVNVEKPQV
;
A
#
# COMPACT_ATOMS: atom_id res chain seq x y z
N MET A 1 34.84 -29.17 -1.11
CA MET A 1 34.01 -28.37 -0.18
C MET A 1 33.36 -27.28 -1.01
N THR A 2 32.09 -27.25 -1.38
CA THR A 2 30.89 -27.97 -0.97
C THR A 2 30.00 -28.05 -2.21
N GLY A 3 29.38 -29.22 -2.44
CA GLY A 3 28.41 -29.42 -3.51
C GLY A 3 27.27 -28.44 -3.34
N ALA A 4 27.28 -27.41 -4.19
CA ALA A 4 26.30 -26.35 -4.22
C ALA A 4 24.90 -26.96 -4.27
N ILE A 5 24.11 -26.74 -3.21
CA ILE A 5 22.66 -26.72 -3.14
C ILE A 5 22.01 -26.89 -4.52
N SER A 6 21.91 -28.15 -4.95
CA SER A 6 21.37 -28.46 -6.25
C SER A 6 19.90 -28.02 -6.23
N PRO A 7 19.41 -27.24 -7.22
CA PRO A 7 18.05 -26.70 -7.22
C PRO A 7 16.97 -27.72 -6.88
N TRP A 8 17.23 -28.99 -7.18
CA TRP A 8 16.41 -30.15 -6.81
C TRP A 8 16.09 -30.25 -5.31
N HIS A 9 17.05 -29.94 -4.42
CA HIS A 9 16.85 -29.99 -2.97
C HIS A 9 15.88 -28.89 -2.50
N LEU A 10 15.95 -27.69 -3.10
CA LEU A 10 15.03 -26.61 -2.77
C LEU A 10 13.59 -26.95 -3.16
N VAL A 11 13.39 -27.62 -4.28
CA VAL A 11 12.05 -28.09 -4.70
C VAL A 11 11.48 -29.09 -3.69
N ILE A 12 12.29 -30.05 -3.22
CA ILE A 12 11.87 -31.03 -2.21
C ILE A 12 11.51 -30.36 -0.89
N VAL A 13 12.34 -29.43 -0.41
CA VAL A 13 12.08 -28.67 0.81
C VAL A 13 10.79 -27.86 0.66
N ALA A 14 10.60 -27.16 -0.46
CA ALA A 14 9.39 -26.41 -0.73
C ALA A 14 8.14 -27.30 -0.75
N LEU A 15 8.24 -28.52 -1.28
CA LEU A 15 7.15 -29.49 -1.31
C LEU A 15 6.74 -29.93 0.11
N ILE A 16 7.72 -30.25 0.95
CA ILE A 16 7.48 -30.61 2.36
C ILE A 16 6.90 -29.42 3.13
N PHE A 17 7.44 -28.22 2.90
CA PHE A 17 6.96 -26.99 3.53
C PHE A 17 5.51 -26.70 3.12
N LEU A 18 5.14 -26.92 1.86
CA LEU A 18 3.78 -26.77 1.37
C LEU A 18 2.83 -27.81 1.94
N LEU A 19 3.30 -29.03 2.23
CA LEU A 19 2.50 -30.06 2.88
C LEU A 19 2.23 -29.74 4.35
N PHE A 20 3.21 -29.17 5.05
CA PHE A 20 3.09 -28.76 6.46
C PHE A 20 2.29 -27.46 6.65
N PHE A 21 2.61 -26.42 5.86
CA PHE A 21 1.94 -25.11 5.96
C PHE A 21 0.64 -25.05 5.14
N GLY A 22 0.48 -25.92 4.15
CA GLY A 22 -0.66 -25.95 3.24
C GLY A 22 -0.53 -24.99 2.05
N SER A 23 -1.24 -25.31 0.95
CA SER A 23 -1.20 -24.58 -0.33
C SER A 23 -1.63 -23.12 -0.26
N LYS A 24 -2.41 -22.74 0.77
CA LYS A 24 -2.99 -21.40 0.90
C LYS A 24 -2.22 -20.48 1.85
N ARG A 25 -1.46 -21.01 2.82
CA ARG A 25 -0.75 -20.19 3.83
C ARG A 25 0.59 -19.66 3.34
N MET A 26 1.34 -20.44 2.55
CA MET A 26 2.60 -20.00 1.98
C MET A 26 2.45 -18.77 1.05
N PRO A 27 1.54 -18.78 0.04
CA PRO A 27 1.38 -17.61 -0.83
C PRO A 27 0.76 -16.41 -0.10
N ASP A 28 -0.12 -16.65 0.88
CA ASP A 28 -0.76 -15.57 1.64
C ASP A 28 0.26 -14.87 2.57
N ALA A 29 1.08 -15.64 3.29
CA ALA A 29 2.17 -15.11 4.10
C ALA A 29 3.23 -14.41 3.24
N ALA A 30 3.62 -15.00 2.11
CA ALA A 30 4.56 -14.35 1.19
C ALA A 30 3.99 -13.03 0.62
N ARG A 31 2.68 -12.95 0.35
CA ARG A 31 2.02 -11.73 -0.13
C ARG A 31 1.88 -10.67 0.95
N SER A 32 1.57 -11.04 2.19
CA SER A 32 1.49 -10.08 3.31
C SER A 32 2.88 -9.56 3.67
N LEU A 33 3.86 -10.45 3.82
CA LEU A 33 5.26 -10.11 4.06
C LEU A 33 5.83 -9.28 2.91
N GLY A 34 5.54 -9.62 1.66
CA GLY A 34 5.99 -8.89 0.48
C GLY A 34 5.46 -7.46 0.42
N ARG A 35 4.19 -7.24 0.81
CA ARG A 35 3.61 -5.89 0.92
C ARG A 35 4.32 -5.07 1.98
N SER A 36 4.51 -5.61 3.18
CA SER A 36 5.23 -4.93 4.26
C SER A 36 6.68 -4.64 3.85
N MET A 37 7.38 -5.63 3.29
CA MET A 37 8.78 -5.51 2.87
C MET A 37 8.98 -4.49 1.75
N ARG A 38 7.98 -4.30 0.86
CA ARG A 38 8.00 -3.24 -0.16
C ARG A 38 7.97 -1.84 0.47
N ILE A 39 7.10 -1.63 1.45
CA ILE A 39 6.99 -0.34 2.17
C ILE A 39 8.29 -0.05 2.92
N PHE A 40 8.79 -1.04 3.68
CA PHE A 40 10.07 -0.90 4.37
C PHE A 40 11.22 -0.63 3.39
N LYS A 41 11.25 -1.31 2.24
CA LYS A 41 12.28 -1.10 1.22
C LYS A 41 12.22 0.31 0.64
N SER A 42 11.04 0.87 0.38
CA SER A 42 10.91 2.24 -0.15
C SER A 42 11.38 3.28 0.85
N GLU A 43 11.02 3.15 2.13
CA GLU A 43 11.48 4.11 3.16
C GLU A 43 12.98 3.99 3.40
N VAL A 44 13.51 2.77 3.50
CA VAL A 44 14.96 2.55 3.65
C VAL A 44 15.73 3.03 2.42
N SER A 45 15.18 2.88 1.21
CA SER A 45 15.84 3.37 -0.02
C SER A 45 15.78 4.88 -0.14
N GLN A 46 14.69 5.52 0.33
CA GLN A 46 14.58 6.96 0.40
C GLN A 46 15.61 7.54 1.38
N MET A 47 15.72 6.95 2.57
CA MET A 47 16.74 7.34 3.55
C MET A 47 18.17 7.15 3.02
N GLN A 48 18.43 6.07 2.27
CA GLN A 48 19.74 5.86 1.63
C GLN A 48 20.02 6.87 0.52
N ASN A 49 19.00 7.26 -0.25
CA ASN A 49 19.13 8.25 -1.32
C ASN A 49 19.29 9.66 -0.77
N GLU A 50 18.57 10.04 0.28
CA GLU A 50 18.73 11.33 0.97
C GLU A 50 20.10 11.43 1.66
N ALA A 51 20.63 10.32 2.18
CA ALA A 51 21.99 10.26 2.70
C ALA A 51 23.07 10.39 1.60
N LYS A 52 22.74 10.15 0.33
CA LYS A 52 23.66 10.30 -0.82
C LYS A 52 23.46 11.61 -1.60
N THR A 53 22.26 12.16 -1.58
CA THR A 53 21.86 13.33 -2.35
C THR A 53 21.08 14.25 -1.41
N GLY A 54 21.77 15.20 -0.80
CA GLY A 54 21.09 16.30 -0.13
C GLY A 54 20.23 17.04 -1.15
N GLU A 55 18.95 17.19 -0.82
CA GLU A 55 17.95 18.05 -1.47
C GLU A 55 17.31 17.53 -2.78
N ALA A 56 16.13 16.92 -2.67
CA ALA A 56 15.06 16.98 -3.68
C ALA A 56 13.71 16.67 -3.02
N ALA A 57 12.79 17.65 -3.02
CA ALA A 57 11.44 17.53 -2.47
C ALA A 57 10.64 16.40 -3.15
N PRO A 58 9.80 15.63 -2.43
CA PRO A 58 9.03 14.55 -3.03
C PRO A 58 7.86 15.10 -3.87
N GLU A 59 7.87 14.82 -5.18
CA GLU A 59 6.64 14.84 -5.98
C GLU A 59 5.67 13.78 -5.42
N ALA A 60 4.49 14.24 -5.02
CA ALA A 60 3.41 13.40 -4.54
C ALA A 60 3.00 12.36 -5.61
N PRO A 61 2.94 11.06 -5.29
CA PRO A 61 2.46 10.06 -6.24
C PRO A 61 1.01 10.36 -6.58
N ALA A 62 0.73 10.59 -7.87
CA ALA A 62 -0.64 10.69 -8.38
C ALA A 62 -1.44 9.45 -7.93
N ALA A 63 -2.49 9.68 -7.15
CA ALA A 63 -3.42 8.65 -6.74
C ALA A 63 -3.98 7.95 -8.00
N PRO A 64 -4.09 6.61 -8.01
CA PRO A 64 -4.85 5.93 -9.05
C PRO A 64 -6.28 6.45 -8.97
N GLN A 65 -6.69 7.25 -9.96
CA GLN A 65 -8.08 7.63 -10.13
C GLN A 65 -8.88 6.34 -10.28
N GLN A 66 -9.55 5.92 -9.21
CA GLN A 66 -10.66 4.98 -9.30
C GLN A 66 -11.69 5.66 -10.19
N GLN A 67 -11.71 5.24 -11.44
CA GLN A 67 -12.68 5.64 -12.45
C GLN A 67 -14.05 5.17 -11.99
N LEU A 68 -14.74 6.00 -11.21
CA LEU A 68 -16.18 5.91 -11.01
C LEU A 68 -16.82 6.11 -12.40
N PRO A 69 -17.70 5.22 -12.87
CA PRO A 69 -18.48 5.45 -14.08
C PRO A 69 -19.18 6.80 -14.00
N ALA A 70 -19.04 7.60 -15.07
CA ALA A 70 -19.49 8.97 -15.19
C ALA A 70 -20.97 9.15 -14.77
N ALA A 71 -21.19 9.89 -13.68
CA ALA A 71 -22.47 10.57 -13.48
C ALA A 71 -22.52 11.77 -14.43
N ALA A 72 -23.53 11.78 -15.30
CA ALA A 72 -23.80 12.80 -16.31
C ALA A 72 -23.81 14.24 -15.73
N PRO A 73 -23.47 15.27 -16.54
CA PRO A 73 -23.43 16.64 -16.06
C PRO A 73 -24.85 17.17 -15.88
N VAL A 74 -25.31 17.29 -14.63
CA VAL A 74 -26.43 18.18 -14.30
C VAL A 74 -25.86 19.57 -14.02
N GLN A 75 -25.89 20.37 -15.08
CA GLN A 75 -25.60 21.80 -15.04
C GLN A 75 -26.64 22.54 -14.18
N ALA A 76 -26.14 23.45 -13.35
CA ALA A 76 -26.73 24.69 -12.83
C ALA A 76 -28.20 24.69 -12.38
N GLN A 77 -28.43 24.85 -11.06
CA GLN A 77 -29.46 25.75 -10.49
C GLN A 77 -29.02 26.22 -9.08
N PRO A 78 -29.47 27.41 -8.64
CA PRO A 78 -28.61 28.45 -8.05
C PRO A 78 -28.40 28.34 -6.52
N VAL A 79 -27.27 28.89 -6.07
CA VAL A 79 -27.05 29.34 -4.69
C VAL A 79 -28.23 30.20 -4.23
N VAL A 80 -28.96 29.72 -3.22
CA VAL A 80 -29.72 30.55 -2.28
C VAL A 80 -29.40 30.03 -0.89
N ALA A 81 -28.37 30.62 -0.26
CA ALA A 81 -28.21 30.55 1.18
C ALA A 81 -29.31 31.38 1.83
N PRO A 82 -29.86 30.91 2.95
CA PRO A 82 -29.66 31.69 4.17
C PRO A 82 -29.05 30.81 5.27
N GLN A 83 -27.88 31.25 5.76
CA GLN A 83 -27.34 30.95 7.09
C GLN A 83 -28.32 31.45 8.18
N PRO A 84 -28.04 31.36 9.48
CA PRO A 84 -27.44 30.33 10.33
C PRO A 84 -28.41 29.94 11.48
N VAL A 85 -28.25 28.78 12.14
CA VAL A 85 -28.76 28.64 13.52
C VAL A 85 -27.64 28.11 14.42
N ASN A 86 -26.86 29.05 14.92
CA ASN A 86 -25.98 28.84 16.05
C ASN A 86 -26.81 29.15 17.31
N VAL A 87 -27.08 28.11 18.10
CA VAL A 87 -27.43 28.21 19.53
C VAL A 87 -26.58 27.10 20.14
N GLU A 88 -25.30 27.31 20.45
CA GLU A 88 -24.77 28.20 21.47
C GLU A 88 -25.61 28.20 22.75
N LYS A 89 -25.50 27.13 23.56
CA LYS A 89 -24.94 27.19 24.93
C LYS A 89 -25.12 25.86 25.68
N PRO A 90 -24.07 25.37 26.38
CA PRO A 90 -24.25 24.57 27.58
C PRO A 90 -24.67 25.52 28.71
N GLN A 91 -25.76 25.22 29.41
CA GLN A 91 -26.19 26.03 30.54
C GLN A 91 -26.75 25.14 31.65
N VAL A 92 -26.05 25.23 32.79
CA VAL A 92 -26.28 24.76 34.17
C VAL A 92 -26.21 23.26 34.46
#